data_AF-A0A9D3M0L7-F1
#
_entry.id   AF-A0A9D3M0L7-F1
#
_cell.length_a   1.000
_cell.length_b   1.000
_cell.length_c   1.000
_cell.angle_alpha   90.00
_cell.angle_beta   90.00
_cell.angle_gamma   90.00
#
_symmetry.space_group_name_H-M   'P 1'
#
loop_
_entity.id
_entity.type
_entity.pdbx_description
1 polymer ?
#
loop_
_entity_poly.entity_id
_entity_poly.type
_entity_poly.pdbx_seq_one_letter_code
_entity_poly.pdbx_strand_id
1 'polypeptide(L)'
;MTVFRCQDNCAERGYLYAGLEFGAECFCGHKIQAPNSSEADCNMDCKGEKGNVCGGANRLSIYRLELSQESARRYGSAIFKGCFKRPDNEFSLAVLSGERCLCGFPTPRFTLHEREDEELCLHRCPGEEFESCGTEDYFLVYQTQVQDNRCMDRRFLPTRSKHLVALASFPGAGNTWARHLIELATGFYTGSYYFDGSLYNKGFKGERDHWRSGRTVCIKTHESGKKEIEAFDSGILMIRNPYKALMAEFNRKYGGHIGFASQAHWKGKEWPEFVKNYAPWWASHTLDWLRCASGCTWSTSRS
;
A
#
# COMPACT_ATOMS: atom_id res chain seq x y z
N MET A 1 -1.59 19.03 -18.53
CA MET A 1 -0.66 17.88 -18.55
C MET A 1 0.08 17.89 -19.88
N THR A 2 1.36 17.54 -19.92
CA THR A 2 2.10 17.27 -21.17
C THR A 2 2.54 15.80 -21.17
N VAL A 3 2.83 15.26 -22.35
CA VAL A 3 3.36 13.89 -22.48
C VAL A 3 4.62 13.72 -21.62
N PHE A 4 5.57 14.65 -21.76
CA PHE A 4 6.81 14.67 -21.00
C PHE A 4 6.56 14.71 -19.49
N ARG A 5 5.67 15.58 -19.00
CA ARG A 5 5.37 15.67 -17.55
C ARG A 5 4.81 14.37 -16.99
N CYS A 6 3.99 13.66 -17.75
CA CYS A 6 3.45 12.39 -17.27
C CYS A 6 4.52 11.30 -17.24
N GLN A 7 5.35 11.23 -18.29
CA GLN A 7 6.46 10.29 -18.38
C GLN A 7 7.46 10.49 -17.23
N ASP A 8 7.89 11.74 -17.00
CA ASP A 8 8.81 12.13 -15.93
C ASP A 8 8.25 11.74 -14.56
N ASN A 9 6.99 12.10 -14.29
CA ASN A 9 6.29 11.82 -13.04
C ASN A 9 6.16 10.30 -12.75
N CYS A 10 5.97 9.49 -13.79
CA CYS A 10 5.91 8.03 -13.65
C CYS A 10 7.30 7.41 -13.53
N ALA A 11 8.29 7.94 -14.24
CA ALA A 11 9.66 7.46 -14.21
C ALA A 11 10.33 7.76 -12.85
N GLU A 12 10.13 8.97 -12.29
CA GLU A 12 10.59 9.35 -10.95
C GLU A 12 10.04 8.43 -9.85
N ARG A 13 8.85 7.86 -10.08
CA ARG A 13 8.20 6.89 -9.18
C ARG A 13 8.58 5.44 -9.46
N GLY A 14 9.45 5.18 -10.43
CA GLY A 14 9.95 3.85 -10.76
C GLY A 14 8.98 2.97 -11.56
N TYR A 15 7.94 3.54 -12.17
CA TYR A 15 7.04 2.80 -13.05
C TYR A 15 7.67 2.54 -14.42
N LEU A 16 7.23 1.48 -15.10
CA LEU A 16 7.72 1.11 -16.43
C LEU A 16 6.90 1.76 -17.56
N TYR A 17 5.69 2.21 -17.25
CA TYR A 17 4.75 2.77 -18.21
C TYR A 17 4.11 4.04 -17.67
N ALA A 18 3.87 4.98 -18.57
CA ALA A 18 3.02 6.15 -18.38
C ALA A 18 1.84 6.08 -19.37
N GLY A 19 0.64 6.42 -18.92
CA GLY A 19 -0.58 6.46 -19.72
C GLY A 19 -1.23 7.82 -19.60
N LEU A 20 -1.64 8.42 -20.72
CA LEU A 20 -2.35 9.70 -20.73
C LEU A 20 -3.78 9.52 -21.22
N GLU A 21 -4.72 10.22 -20.60
CA GLU A 21 -6.15 10.18 -20.93
C GLU A 21 -6.76 11.58 -20.91
N PHE A 22 -7.82 11.75 -21.71
CA PHE A 22 -8.70 12.92 -21.69
C PHE A 22 -7.97 14.28 -21.77
N GLY A 23 -6.81 14.31 -22.43
CA GLY A 23 -5.97 15.49 -22.60
C GLY A 23 -5.24 15.97 -21.34
N ALA A 24 -5.54 15.43 -20.15
CA ALA A 24 -5.10 16.03 -18.89
C ALA A 24 -4.70 15.03 -17.80
N GLU A 25 -5.11 13.78 -17.91
CA GLU A 25 -4.91 12.77 -16.87
C GLU A 25 -3.61 11.99 -17.14
N CYS A 26 -3.01 11.49 -16.06
CA CYS A 26 -1.75 10.75 -16.11
C CYS A 26 -1.80 9.56 -15.16
N PHE A 27 -1.51 8.38 -15.70
CA PHE A 27 -1.53 7.10 -15.00
C PHE A 27 -0.16 6.43 -15.13
N CYS A 28 0.27 5.74 -14.07
CA CYS A 28 1.54 5.03 -14.06
C CYS A 28 1.33 3.55 -13.79
N GLY A 29 2.11 2.67 -14.44
CA GLY A 29 1.94 1.22 -14.30
C GLY A 29 3.21 0.43 -14.55
N HIS A 30 3.22 -0.82 -14.07
CA HIS A 30 4.30 -1.78 -14.36
C HIS A 30 3.94 -2.78 -15.47
N LYS A 31 2.66 -2.87 -15.84
CA LYS A 31 2.14 -3.76 -16.88
C LYS A 31 1.00 -3.07 -17.62
N ILE A 32 0.84 -3.41 -18.89
CA ILE A 32 -0.33 -3.03 -19.69
C ILE A 32 -1.37 -4.14 -19.53
N GLN A 33 -2.50 -3.84 -18.89
CA GLN A 33 -3.63 -4.76 -18.73
C GLN A 33 -4.84 -4.37 -19.61
N ALA A 34 -4.66 -3.31 -20.39
CA ALA A 34 -5.65 -2.72 -21.27
C ALA A 34 -5.62 -3.38 -22.66
N PRO A 35 -6.76 -3.67 -23.29
CA PRO A 35 -6.77 -4.14 -24.67
C PRO A 35 -6.36 -3.00 -25.62
N ASN A 36 -5.58 -3.34 -26.64
CA ASN A 36 -5.16 -2.38 -27.66
C ASN A 36 -6.39 -1.86 -28.44
N SER A 37 -6.31 -0.63 -28.94
CA SER A 37 -7.36 0.05 -29.69
C SER A 37 -6.76 0.76 -30.90
N SER A 38 -7.60 1.30 -31.77
CA SER A 38 -7.12 2.11 -32.88
C SER A 38 -6.39 3.34 -32.34
N GLU A 39 -5.23 3.69 -32.91
CA GLU A 39 -4.50 4.92 -32.54
C GLU A 39 -5.35 6.17 -32.78
N ALA A 40 -6.26 6.12 -33.74
CA ALA A 40 -7.22 7.19 -34.02
C ALA A 40 -8.21 7.47 -32.86
N ASP A 41 -8.38 6.51 -31.94
CA ASP A 41 -9.24 6.70 -30.75
C ASP A 41 -8.55 7.56 -29.67
N CYS A 42 -7.22 7.67 -29.72
CA CYS A 42 -6.45 8.59 -28.89
C CYS A 42 -6.24 9.89 -29.68
N ASN A 43 -7.27 10.73 -29.73
CA ASN A 43 -7.30 11.93 -30.56
C ASN A 43 -7.44 13.24 -29.76
N MET A 44 -7.24 13.20 -28.44
CA MET A 44 -7.31 14.39 -27.61
C MET A 44 -5.95 15.02 -27.42
N ASP A 45 -5.87 16.31 -27.71
CA ASP A 45 -4.68 17.12 -27.45
C ASP A 45 -4.39 17.24 -25.96
N CYS A 46 -3.10 17.28 -25.62
CA CYS A 46 -2.63 17.59 -24.30
C CYS A 46 -3.02 19.02 -23.91
N LYS A 47 -3.75 19.20 -22.81
CA LYS A 47 -4.12 20.53 -22.28
C LYS A 47 -2.91 21.41 -21.94
N GLY A 48 -1.74 20.80 -21.68
CA GLY A 48 -0.51 21.52 -21.37
C GLY A 48 0.41 21.77 -22.57
N GLU A 49 0.12 21.18 -23.72
CA GLU A 49 0.99 21.26 -24.91
C GLU A 49 0.17 20.91 -26.17
N LYS A 50 -0.26 21.94 -26.91
CA LYS A 50 -1.05 21.75 -28.13
C LYS A 50 -0.22 21.02 -29.20
N GLY A 51 -0.86 20.13 -29.95
CA GLY A 51 -0.22 19.34 -31.01
C GLY A 51 0.35 18.00 -30.57
N ASN A 52 0.42 17.72 -29.26
CA ASN A 52 0.72 16.39 -28.74
C ASN A 52 -0.56 15.69 -28.27
N VAL A 53 -0.65 14.38 -28.52
CA VAL A 53 -1.79 13.56 -28.14
C VAL A 53 -1.64 13.06 -26.69
N CYS A 54 -2.69 13.23 -25.89
CA CYS A 54 -2.79 12.82 -24.50
C CYS A 54 -4.04 11.92 -24.30
N GLY A 55 -4.12 10.84 -25.08
CA GLY A 55 -5.21 9.87 -25.00
C GLY A 55 -6.49 10.31 -25.70
N GLY A 56 -7.62 9.80 -25.21
CA GLY A 56 -8.97 10.11 -25.67
C GLY A 56 -9.98 9.78 -24.57
N ALA A 57 -11.28 9.82 -24.87
CA ALA A 57 -12.30 9.41 -23.91
C ALA A 57 -12.26 7.88 -23.71
N ASN A 58 -11.99 7.40 -22.49
CA ASN A 58 -11.77 5.97 -22.19
C ASN A 58 -10.64 5.34 -23.03
N ARG A 59 -9.62 6.13 -23.37
CA ARG A 59 -8.51 5.75 -24.26
C ARG A 59 -7.20 6.29 -23.73
N LEU A 60 -6.27 5.38 -23.47
CA LEU A 60 -4.96 5.66 -22.91
C LEU A 60 -3.90 5.66 -24.00
N SER A 61 -3.22 6.79 -24.20
CA SER A 61 -1.95 6.83 -24.92
C SER A 61 -0.84 6.31 -23.99
N ILE A 62 -0.34 5.09 -24.22
CA ILE A 62 0.63 4.45 -23.33
C ILE A 62 2.06 4.58 -23.88
N TYR A 63 2.98 4.93 -23.01
CA TYR A 63 4.41 5.05 -23.27
C TYR A 63 5.19 4.14 -22.33
N ARG A 64 6.14 3.37 -22.88
CA ARG A 64 7.12 2.63 -22.09
C ARG A 64 8.28 3.55 -21.76
N LEU A 65 8.62 3.64 -20.48
CA LEU A 65 9.68 4.50 -19.95
C LEU A 65 11.01 3.74 -20.00
N GLU A 66 12.04 4.34 -20.59
CA GLU A 66 13.40 3.80 -20.56
C GLU A 66 14.21 4.55 -19.50
N LEU A 67 14.65 3.81 -18.48
CA LEU A 67 15.56 4.34 -17.47
C LEU A 67 16.99 4.19 -18.00
N SER A 68 17.58 5.27 -18.51
CA SER A 68 19.01 5.24 -18.87
C SER A 68 19.86 5.19 -17.61
N GLN A 69 20.56 4.07 -17.42
CA GLN A 69 21.64 3.97 -16.44
C GLN A 69 22.82 4.80 -16.92
N GLU A 70 22.93 6.05 -16.45
CA GLU A 70 24.17 6.77 -16.09
C GLU A 70 23.94 8.29 -16.07
N SER A 71 24.09 8.85 -14.87
CA SER A 71 24.48 10.25 -14.55
C SER A 71 23.77 11.43 -15.25
N ALA A 72 23.07 12.22 -14.43
CA ALA A 72 22.67 13.62 -14.62
C ALA A 72 21.45 13.94 -15.53
N ARG A 73 20.29 14.07 -14.89
CA ARG A 73 19.25 15.10 -15.15
C ARG A 73 18.75 15.31 -16.61
N ARG A 74 18.61 14.26 -17.42
CA ARG A 74 17.65 14.24 -18.55
C ARG A 74 17.08 12.83 -18.71
N TYR A 75 15.77 12.68 -18.54
CA TYR A 75 15.10 11.39 -18.71
C TYR A 75 15.13 10.93 -20.16
N GLY A 76 15.45 9.64 -20.32
CA GLY A 76 15.58 8.92 -21.57
C GLY A 76 14.27 8.71 -22.31
N SER A 77 14.40 8.35 -23.58
CA SER A 77 13.34 8.09 -24.55
C SER A 77 12.16 7.30 -23.95
N ALA A 78 10.95 7.83 -24.14
CA ALA A 78 9.73 7.07 -23.90
C ALA A 78 9.22 6.52 -25.23
N ILE A 79 9.01 5.21 -25.31
CA ILE A 79 8.53 4.54 -26.54
C ILE A 79 7.01 4.50 -26.50
N PHE A 80 6.34 5.17 -27.43
CA PHE A 80 4.89 5.04 -27.60
C PHE A 80 4.54 3.58 -27.92
N LYS A 81 3.58 3.01 -27.18
CA LYS A 81 3.15 1.62 -27.31
C LYS A 81 1.80 1.46 -28.00
N GLY A 82 1.07 2.55 -28.19
CA GLY A 82 -0.23 2.55 -28.84
C GLY A 82 -1.31 3.19 -27.98
N CYS A 83 -2.52 3.16 -28.54
CA CYS A 83 -3.73 3.59 -27.87
C CYS A 83 -4.44 2.38 -27.29
N PHE A 84 -4.77 2.41 -26.01
CA PHE A 84 -5.40 1.29 -25.33
C PHE A 84 -6.76 1.70 -24.80
N LYS A 85 -7.78 0.84 -24.93
CA LYS A 85 -9.05 1.06 -24.22
C LYS A 85 -8.71 1.01 -22.75
N ARG A 86 -9.02 2.08 -22.00
CA ARG A 86 -8.95 2.01 -20.54
C ARG A 86 -9.67 0.72 -20.14
N PRO A 87 -9.04 -0.20 -19.38
CA PRO A 87 -9.78 -1.36 -18.92
C PRO A 87 -11.04 -0.81 -18.27
N ASP A 88 -12.18 -1.46 -18.48
CA ASP A 88 -13.40 -1.13 -17.75
C ASP A 88 -13.05 -1.42 -16.28
N ASN A 89 -12.39 -0.47 -15.62
CA ASN A 89 -11.77 -0.75 -14.34
C ASN A 89 -12.93 -1.02 -13.40
N GLU A 90 -12.76 -2.10 -12.64
CA GLU A 90 -13.24 -2.25 -11.28
C GLU A 90 -12.94 -0.95 -10.53
N PHE A 91 -13.77 0.07 -10.74
CA PHE A 91 -13.78 1.27 -9.95
C PHE A 91 -13.92 0.85 -8.49
N SER A 92 -13.22 1.53 -7.59
CA SER A 92 -13.42 1.31 -6.16
C SER A 92 -14.90 1.44 -5.85
N LEU A 93 -15.46 0.40 -5.27
CA LEU A 93 -16.78 0.44 -4.69
C LEU A 93 -16.67 1.27 -3.43
N ALA A 94 -17.50 2.30 -3.31
CA ALA A 94 -17.79 2.91 -2.02
C ALA A 94 -18.98 2.15 -1.44
N VAL A 95 -18.80 1.62 -0.23
CA VAL A 95 -19.78 0.83 0.51
C VAL A 95 -20.10 1.63 1.77
N LEU A 96 -21.32 2.17 1.84
CA LEU A 96 -21.81 2.88 3.03
C LEU A 96 -22.49 1.88 3.97
N SER A 97 -22.14 1.96 5.25
CA SER A 97 -22.69 1.19 6.37
C SER A 97 -22.96 2.14 7.54
N GLY A 98 -24.09 2.86 7.48
CA GLY A 98 -24.38 3.96 8.39
C GLY A 98 -23.32 5.08 8.28
N GLU A 99 -22.69 5.46 9.38
CA GLU A 99 -21.63 6.49 9.37
C GLU A 99 -20.27 6.00 8.80
N ARG A 100 -20.15 4.71 8.47
CA ARG A 100 -18.92 4.13 7.95
C ARG A 100 -18.97 4.08 6.43
N CYS A 101 -17.95 4.65 5.79
CA CYS A 101 -17.67 4.44 4.38
C CYS A 101 -16.49 3.47 4.28
N LEU A 102 -16.70 2.34 3.62
CA LEU A 102 -15.67 1.37 3.26
C LEU A 102 -15.43 1.46 1.76
N CYS A 103 -14.21 1.21 1.33
CA CYS A 103 -13.92 1.17 -0.10
C CYS A 103 -13.07 -0.03 -0.48
N GLY A 104 -13.38 -0.64 -1.61
CA GLY A 104 -12.71 -1.85 -2.05
C GLY A 104 -12.94 -2.14 -3.52
N PHE A 105 -12.36 -3.24 -3.97
CA PHE A 105 -12.58 -3.76 -5.31
C PHE A 105 -13.53 -4.96 -5.22
N PRO A 106 -14.46 -5.14 -6.19
CA PRO A 106 -15.19 -6.38 -6.29
C PRO A 106 -14.19 -7.54 -6.38
N THR A 107 -14.47 -8.63 -5.67
CA THR A 107 -13.66 -9.85 -5.75
C THR A 107 -14.55 -11.02 -6.15
N PRO A 108 -14.02 -12.15 -6.65
CA PRO A 108 -14.85 -13.32 -6.93
C PRO A 108 -15.62 -13.86 -5.72
N ARG A 109 -15.25 -13.48 -4.48
CA ARG A 109 -15.96 -13.83 -3.24
C ARG A 109 -16.91 -12.74 -2.74
N PHE A 110 -16.85 -11.55 -3.32
CA PHE A 110 -17.75 -10.42 -3.04
C PHE A 110 -18.40 -10.04 -4.37
N THR A 111 -19.38 -10.85 -4.78
CA THR A 111 -20.13 -10.63 -6.01
C THR A 111 -21.23 -9.60 -5.74
N LEU A 112 -21.25 -8.50 -6.49
CA LEU A 112 -22.35 -7.51 -6.48
C LEU A 112 -23.69 -8.06 -7.02
N HIS A 113 -23.81 -9.38 -7.15
CA HIS A 113 -24.91 -10.02 -7.86
C HIS A 113 -26.12 -10.30 -6.96
N GLU A 114 -25.97 -10.22 -5.63
CA GLU A 114 -27.06 -10.39 -4.68
C GLU A 114 -27.46 -9.00 -4.15
N ARG A 115 -28.35 -8.34 -4.89
CA ARG A 115 -28.96 -7.08 -4.48
C ARG A 115 -30.08 -7.38 -3.48
N GLU A 116 -29.96 -6.81 -2.29
CA GLU A 116 -31.03 -6.81 -1.29
C GLU A 116 -32.12 -5.79 -1.63
N ASP A 117 -33.26 -5.89 -0.95
CA ASP A 117 -34.35 -4.92 -1.07
C ASP A 117 -33.85 -3.50 -0.73
N GLU A 118 -34.21 -2.52 -1.55
CA GLU A 118 -33.82 -1.13 -1.35
C GLU A 118 -34.32 -0.58 -0.02
N GLU A 119 -35.50 -1.03 0.46
CA GLU A 119 -36.07 -0.58 1.72
C GLU A 119 -35.18 -0.89 2.93
N LEU A 120 -34.41 -1.98 2.88
CA LEU A 120 -33.48 -2.39 3.94
C LEU A 120 -32.24 -1.47 4.01
N CYS A 121 -31.96 -0.75 2.93
CA CYS A 121 -30.85 0.19 2.80
C CYS A 121 -31.26 1.67 3.03
N LEU A 122 -32.56 1.96 3.19
CA LEU A 122 -33.11 3.32 3.37
C LEU A 122 -32.88 3.85 4.79
N HIS A 123 -31.62 4.01 5.18
CA HIS A 123 -31.25 4.69 6.41
C HIS A 123 -30.61 6.05 6.09
N ARG A 124 -31.23 7.13 6.57
CA ARG A 124 -30.76 8.50 6.32
C ARG A 124 -29.43 8.78 6.99
N CYS A 125 -28.61 9.58 6.33
CA CYS A 125 -27.34 10.00 6.90
C CYS A 125 -27.51 11.13 7.92
N PRO A 126 -26.77 11.09 9.03
CA PRO A 126 -26.76 12.19 9.98
C PRO A 126 -26.32 13.49 9.31
N GLY A 127 -27.22 14.47 9.25
CA GLY A 127 -26.94 15.80 8.69
C GLY A 127 -27.25 15.98 7.20
N GLU A 128 -27.68 14.93 6.49
CA GLU A 128 -28.05 14.99 5.07
C GLU A 128 -29.47 14.44 4.88
N GLU A 129 -30.44 15.32 4.64
CA GLU A 129 -31.87 14.95 4.62
C GLU A 129 -32.26 14.02 3.46
N PHE A 130 -31.45 14.00 2.39
CA PHE A 130 -31.77 13.33 1.13
C PHE A 130 -30.84 12.16 0.80
N GLU A 131 -29.78 11.94 1.60
CA GLU A 131 -28.84 10.85 1.37
C GLU A 131 -29.11 9.66 2.29
N SER A 132 -29.06 8.46 1.70
CA SER A 132 -29.05 7.21 2.45
C SER A 132 -27.64 6.65 2.53
N CYS A 133 -27.29 6.05 3.67
CA CYS A 133 -25.98 5.42 3.91
C CYS A 133 -26.08 3.97 4.37
N GLY A 134 -27.26 3.36 4.27
CA GLY A 134 -27.46 1.99 4.72
C GLY A 134 -27.31 1.87 6.23
N THR A 135 -27.24 0.63 6.71
CA THR A 135 -27.16 0.26 8.13
C THR A 135 -25.88 -0.53 8.41
N GLU A 136 -25.73 -1.05 9.63
CA GLU A 136 -24.63 -1.97 9.94
C GLU A 136 -24.74 -3.31 9.18
N ASP A 137 -25.97 -3.73 8.86
CA ASP A 137 -26.26 -5.02 8.24
C ASP A 137 -26.54 -4.91 6.73
N TYR A 138 -26.97 -3.75 6.26
CA TYR A 138 -27.34 -3.51 4.86
C TYR A 138 -26.56 -2.35 4.26
N PHE A 139 -25.86 -2.61 3.16
CA PHE A 139 -24.89 -1.67 2.60
C PHE A 139 -25.39 -0.97 1.34
N LEU A 140 -25.11 0.32 1.20
CA LEU A 140 -25.25 1.02 -0.07
C LEU A 140 -23.94 1.00 -0.82
N VAL A 141 -23.94 0.39 -2.00
CA VAL A 141 -22.75 0.21 -2.81
C VAL A 141 -22.82 1.07 -4.07
N TYR A 142 -21.87 1.98 -4.21
CA TYR A 142 -21.74 2.84 -5.38
C TYR A 142 -20.43 2.59 -6.09
N GLN A 143 -20.50 2.50 -7.42
CA GLN A 143 -19.31 2.45 -8.26
C GLN A 143 -18.79 3.89 -8.45
N THR A 144 -17.62 4.20 -7.89
CA THR A 144 -17.08 5.56 -7.92
C THR A 144 -16.34 5.83 -9.24
N GLN A 145 -16.82 6.75 -10.08
CA GLN A 145 -16.17 7.08 -11.38
C GLN A 145 -14.79 7.74 -11.20
N VAL A 146 -14.52 8.26 -10.00
CA VAL A 146 -13.27 8.88 -9.57
C VAL A 146 -12.87 8.23 -8.25
N GLN A 147 -11.59 7.93 -8.07
CA GLN A 147 -11.06 7.40 -6.81
C GLN A 147 -11.32 8.42 -5.70
N ASP A 148 -12.34 8.19 -4.87
CA ASP A 148 -12.73 9.10 -3.80
C ASP A 148 -11.62 9.15 -2.74
N ASN A 149 -11.11 10.34 -2.42
CA ASN A 149 -10.04 10.47 -1.44
C ASN A 149 -10.45 9.97 -0.05
N ARG A 150 -11.74 10.01 0.29
CA ARG A 150 -12.29 9.45 1.54
C ARG A 150 -12.03 7.94 1.65
N CYS A 151 -11.91 7.24 0.51
CA CYS A 151 -11.57 5.82 0.43
C CYS A 151 -10.09 5.51 0.69
N MET A 152 -9.22 6.52 0.55
CA MET A 152 -7.77 6.40 0.72
C MET A 152 -7.29 7.01 2.04
N ASP A 153 -8.18 7.72 2.72
CA ASP A 153 -7.91 8.35 3.99
C ASP A 153 -7.79 7.30 5.09
N ARG A 154 -6.61 7.28 5.72
CA ARG A 154 -6.41 6.53 6.96
C ARG A 154 -6.58 7.45 8.14
N ARG A 155 -7.14 6.90 9.21
CA ARG A 155 -7.33 7.60 10.48
C ARG A 155 -6.76 6.80 11.65
N PHE A 156 -6.59 7.47 12.77
CA PHE A 156 -6.36 6.75 14.03
C PHE A 156 -7.67 6.11 14.49
N LEU A 157 -7.57 5.07 15.34
CA LEU A 157 -8.73 4.49 15.99
C LEU A 157 -9.51 5.58 16.75
N PRO A 158 -10.85 5.64 16.60
CA PRO A 158 -11.67 6.66 17.26
C PRO A 158 -11.65 6.49 18.78
N THR A 159 -11.50 5.26 19.25
CA THR A 159 -11.34 4.91 20.67
C THR A 159 -10.00 4.20 20.86
N ARG A 160 -9.30 4.50 21.97
CA ARG A 160 -8.04 3.83 22.29
C ARG A 160 -8.31 2.35 22.59
N SER A 161 -7.66 1.47 21.83
CA SER A 161 -7.65 0.03 22.10
C SER A 161 -6.98 -0.24 23.44
N LYS A 162 -7.62 -1.08 24.26
CA LYS A 162 -7.02 -1.67 25.46
C LYS A 162 -6.11 -2.85 25.14
N HIS A 163 -6.24 -3.43 23.94
CA HIS A 163 -5.46 -4.57 23.47
C HIS A 163 -4.38 -4.12 22.49
N LEU A 164 -3.13 -4.49 22.77
CA LEU A 164 -1.99 -4.21 21.93
C LEU A 164 -1.67 -5.43 21.07
N VAL A 165 -1.80 -5.27 19.74
CA VAL A 165 -1.48 -6.31 18.76
C VAL A 165 -0.10 -6.03 18.18
N ALA A 166 0.84 -6.97 18.33
CA ALA A 166 2.13 -6.89 17.65
C ALA A 166 2.01 -7.29 16.18
N LEU A 167 2.69 -6.57 15.29
CA LEU A 167 3.09 -7.05 13.97
C LEU A 167 4.58 -7.36 14.05
N ALA A 168 4.89 -8.60 14.43
CA ALA A 168 6.23 -9.05 14.76
C ALA A 168 6.89 -9.73 13.57
N SER A 169 8.12 -9.35 13.25
CA SER A 169 8.97 -10.15 12.37
C SER A 169 10.41 -9.68 12.40
N PHE A 170 11.29 -10.53 11.91
CA PHE A 170 12.68 -10.17 11.63
C PHE A 170 12.77 -9.03 10.58
N PRO A 171 13.76 -8.13 10.65
CA PRO A 171 13.98 -7.10 9.64
C PRO A 171 14.11 -7.66 8.21
N GLY A 172 13.62 -6.93 7.20
CA GLY A 172 13.61 -7.43 5.82
C GLY A 172 12.54 -8.49 5.52
N ALA A 173 11.67 -8.86 6.46
CA ALA A 173 10.55 -9.78 6.21
C ALA A 173 9.36 -9.15 5.46
N GLY A 174 9.32 -7.83 5.30
CA GLY A 174 8.27 -7.12 4.54
C GLY A 174 7.29 -6.29 5.39
N ASN A 175 7.66 -5.88 6.60
CA ASN A 175 6.74 -5.21 7.54
C ASN A 175 6.06 -3.97 6.97
N THR A 176 6.82 -3.10 6.29
CA THR A 176 6.26 -1.87 5.72
C THR A 176 5.17 -2.17 4.69
N TRP A 177 5.33 -3.24 3.91
CA TRP A 177 4.32 -3.68 2.96
C TRP A 177 3.10 -4.26 3.65
N ALA A 178 3.28 -5.13 4.65
CA ALA A 178 2.18 -5.67 5.45
C ALA A 178 1.37 -4.57 6.15
N ARG A 179 2.06 -3.59 6.74
CA ARG A 179 1.42 -2.40 7.32
C ARG A 179 0.60 -1.63 6.30
N HIS A 180 1.15 -1.38 5.11
CA HIS A 180 0.43 -0.70 4.06
C HIS A 180 -0.87 -1.43 3.68
N LEU A 181 -0.81 -2.76 3.54
CA LEU A 181 -1.99 -3.57 3.27
C LEU A 181 -3.02 -3.51 4.40
N ILE A 182 -2.59 -3.57 5.66
CA ILE A 182 -3.48 -3.44 6.83
C ILE A 182 -4.12 -2.06 6.85
N GLU A 183 -3.34 -1.00 6.63
CA GLU A 183 -3.84 0.38 6.59
C GLU A 183 -4.87 0.60 5.49
N LEU A 184 -4.64 0.03 4.30
CA LEU A 184 -5.59 0.10 3.19
C LEU A 184 -6.84 -0.75 3.44
N ALA A 185 -6.68 -1.96 3.98
CA ALA A 185 -7.80 -2.87 4.20
C ALA A 185 -8.71 -2.42 5.36
N THR A 186 -8.14 -1.73 6.36
CA THR A 186 -8.87 -1.35 7.58
C THR A 186 -9.23 0.13 7.63
N GLY A 187 -8.57 0.99 6.85
CA GLY A 187 -8.66 2.44 6.97
C GLY A 187 -8.01 3.01 8.25
N PHE A 188 -7.30 2.18 9.03
CA PHE A 188 -6.69 2.59 10.30
C PHE A 188 -5.17 2.54 10.26
N TYR A 189 -4.52 3.56 10.83
CA TYR A 189 -3.06 3.62 10.92
C TYR A 189 -2.46 2.46 11.72
N THR A 190 -1.30 2.01 11.29
CA THR A 190 -0.45 1.08 12.02
C THR A 190 0.66 1.84 12.76
N GLY A 191 0.93 1.43 13.99
CA GLY A 191 1.99 1.95 14.82
C GLY A 191 3.32 1.24 14.57
N SER A 192 4.37 1.78 15.18
CA SER A 192 5.70 1.17 15.19
C SER A 192 6.31 1.33 16.57
N TYR A 193 7.00 0.30 17.04
CA TYR A 193 7.82 0.35 18.25
C TYR A 193 8.97 1.38 18.11
N TYR A 194 9.35 1.66 16.87
CA TYR A 194 10.42 2.58 16.49
C TYR A 194 9.86 3.81 15.81
N PHE A 195 10.64 4.89 15.76
CA PHE A 195 10.33 6.07 14.97
C PHE A 195 11.21 6.15 13.73
N ASP A 196 10.59 6.13 12.55
CA ASP A 196 11.24 6.43 11.26
C ASP A 196 10.57 7.64 10.58
N GLY A 197 11.27 8.78 10.57
CA GLY A 197 10.79 10.01 9.96
C GLY A 197 10.56 9.93 8.44
N SER A 198 11.30 9.06 7.74
CA SER A 198 11.10 8.85 6.31
C SER A 198 9.78 8.14 6.03
N LEU A 199 9.45 7.12 6.83
CA LEU A 199 8.16 6.43 6.74
C LEU A 199 7.00 7.35 7.15
N TYR A 200 7.18 8.18 8.17
CA TYR A 200 6.18 9.19 8.58
C TYR A 200 5.85 10.17 7.44
N ASN A 201 6.88 10.66 6.75
CA ASN A 201 6.73 11.56 5.61
C ASN A 201 6.06 10.87 4.41
N LYS A 202 6.23 9.56 4.26
CA LYS A 202 5.54 8.72 3.26
C LYS A 202 4.13 8.30 3.64
N GLY A 203 3.61 8.78 4.78
CA GLY A 203 2.20 8.61 5.17
C GLY A 203 1.94 7.62 6.29
N PHE A 204 2.96 6.95 6.85
CA PHE A 204 2.78 6.10 8.03
C PHE A 204 2.68 6.97 9.29
N LYS A 205 1.54 7.63 9.49
CA LYS A 205 1.38 8.63 10.56
C LYS A 205 1.50 8.06 11.97
N GLY A 206 1.26 6.75 12.13
CA GLY A 206 1.48 6.03 13.38
C GLY A 206 2.95 5.87 13.80
N GLU A 207 3.93 6.23 12.96
CA GLU A 207 5.36 6.24 13.34
C GLU A 207 5.67 7.19 14.49
N ARG A 208 5.00 8.34 14.52
CA ARG A 208 5.26 9.40 15.51
C ARG A 208 4.41 9.23 16.78
N ASP A 209 3.42 8.36 16.74
CA ASP A 209 2.55 8.11 17.89
C ASP A 209 3.24 7.14 18.85
N HIS A 210 3.02 7.32 20.15
CA HIS A 210 3.61 6.41 21.13
C HIS A 210 3.01 5.01 20.94
N TRP A 211 3.85 3.96 20.84
CA TRP A 211 3.39 2.62 20.48
C TRP A 211 2.37 2.01 21.47
N ARG A 212 2.31 2.51 22.71
CA ARG A 212 1.28 2.17 23.72
C ARG A 212 0.08 3.13 23.77
N SER A 213 -0.09 4.01 22.80
CA SER A 213 -1.19 4.98 22.79
C SER A 213 -2.58 4.32 22.67
N GLY A 214 -2.62 3.10 22.13
CA GLY A 214 -3.85 2.39 21.77
C GLY A 214 -4.56 2.98 20.55
N ARG A 215 -3.98 3.95 19.83
CA ARG A 215 -4.65 4.65 18.72
C ARG A 215 -4.44 3.99 17.36
N THR A 216 -3.61 2.96 17.27
CA THR A 216 -3.28 2.25 16.03
C THR A 216 -3.72 0.80 16.08
N VAL A 217 -4.05 0.22 14.92
CA VAL A 217 -4.62 -1.14 14.83
C VAL A 217 -3.64 -2.26 15.19
N CYS A 218 -2.35 -2.08 14.90
CA CYS A 218 -1.27 -2.97 15.32
C CYS A 218 0.07 -2.23 15.37
N ILE A 219 1.05 -2.78 16.07
CA ILE A 219 2.35 -2.17 16.32
C ILE A 219 3.47 -3.02 15.70
N LYS A 220 4.16 -2.48 14.71
CA LYS A 220 5.34 -3.14 14.12
C LYS A 220 6.48 -3.22 15.12
N THR A 221 7.08 -4.41 15.27
CA THR A 221 8.25 -4.63 16.14
C THR A 221 9.23 -5.64 15.53
N HIS A 222 10.51 -5.49 15.84
CA HIS A 222 11.56 -6.50 15.63
C HIS A 222 12.09 -7.04 16.95
N GLU A 223 11.54 -6.57 18.07
CA GLU A 223 11.93 -7.03 19.39
C GLU A 223 11.49 -8.49 19.57
N SER A 224 12.40 -9.27 20.12
CA SER A 224 12.19 -10.67 20.48
C SER A 224 12.77 -10.87 21.87
N GLY A 225 11.99 -11.52 22.73
CA GLY A 225 12.33 -11.69 24.13
C GLY A 225 11.04 -11.79 24.93
N LYS A 226 11.05 -12.61 25.98
CA LYS A 226 9.83 -12.93 26.74
C LYS A 226 9.14 -11.65 27.24
N LYS A 227 9.91 -10.71 27.81
CA LYS A 227 9.39 -9.45 28.36
C LYS A 227 8.79 -8.55 27.29
N GLU A 228 9.42 -8.49 26.12
CA GLU A 228 9.00 -7.66 24.98
C GLU A 228 7.76 -8.24 24.32
N ILE A 229 7.66 -9.57 24.21
CA ILE A 229 6.50 -10.28 23.66
C ILE A 229 5.30 -10.16 24.61
N GLU A 230 5.49 -10.36 25.91
CA GLU A 230 4.46 -10.22 26.96
C GLU A 230 3.96 -8.78 27.16
N ALA A 231 4.59 -7.80 26.51
CA ALA A 231 4.09 -6.42 26.49
C ALA A 231 2.90 -6.22 25.54
N PHE A 232 2.63 -7.19 24.67
CA PHE A 232 1.48 -7.23 23.78
C PHE A 232 0.43 -8.19 24.35
N ASP A 233 -0.80 -8.15 23.81
CA ASP A 233 -1.89 -9.09 24.16
C ASP A 233 -2.08 -10.17 23.09
N SER A 234 -1.60 -9.91 21.87
CA SER A 234 -1.59 -10.85 20.75
C SER A 234 -0.54 -10.42 19.72
N GLY A 235 -0.23 -11.30 18.75
CA GLY A 235 0.75 -11.01 17.73
C GLY A 235 0.45 -11.68 16.39
N ILE A 236 0.69 -10.92 15.31
CA ILE A 236 0.80 -11.41 13.95
C ILE A 236 2.29 -11.62 13.69
N LEU A 237 2.74 -12.88 13.66
CA LEU A 237 4.12 -13.23 13.35
C LEU A 237 4.29 -13.44 11.84
N MET A 238 5.13 -12.64 11.21
CA MET A 238 5.43 -12.78 9.79
C MET A 238 6.80 -13.44 9.58
N ILE A 239 6.81 -14.56 8.86
CA ILE A 239 8.01 -15.36 8.61
C ILE A 239 8.32 -15.32 7.12
N ARG A 240 9.54 -14.88 6.78
CA ARG A 240 10.06 -14.87 5.42
C ARG A 240 11.27 -15.79 5.35
N ASN A 241 11.46 -16.46 4.21
CA ASN A 241 12.66 -17.25 3.93
C ASN A 241 13.94 -16.52 4.41
N PRO A 242 14.78 -17.17 5.24
CA PRO A 242 15.87 -16.51 5.96
C PRO A 242 16.88 -15.87 5.00
N TYR A 243 17.26 -16.55 3.92
CA TYR A 243 18.18 -16.01 2.93
C TYR A 243 17.63 -14.71 2.31
N LYS A 244 16.35 -14.70 1.88
CA LYS A 244 15.72 -13.50 1.30
C LYS A 244 15.56 -12.36 2.32
N ALA A 245 15.28 -12.67 3.59
CA ALA A 245 15.17 -11.67 4.64
C ALA A 245 16.52 -11.03 4.96
N LEU A 246 17.58 -11.85 5.08
CA LEU A 246 18.96 -11.39 5.29
C LEU A 246 19.44 -10.52 4.13
N MET A 247 19.19 -10.93 2.89
CA MET A 247 19.55 -10.12 1.73
C MET A 247 18.83 -8.76 1.72
N ALA A 248 17.53 -8.75 2.05
CA ALA A 248 16.76 -7.51 2.10
C ALA A 248 17.28 -6.57 3.20
N GLU A 249 17.61 -7.11 4.37
CA GLU A 249 18.17 -6.33 5.47
C GLU A 249 19.59 -5.83 5.19
N PHE A 250 20.42 -6.63 4.50
CA PHE A 250 21.74 -6.21 4.03
C PHE A 250 21.65 -5.06 3.04
N ASN A 251 20.73 -5.15 2.06
CA ASN A 251 20.44 -4.05 1.15
C ASN A 251 19.97 -2.80 1.89
N ARG A 252 19.09 -2.95 2.89
CA ARG A 252 18.64 -1.81 3.71
C ARG A 252 19.80 -1.15 4.46
N LYS A 253 20.71 -1.95 5.01
CA LYS A 253 21.86 -1.48 5.81
C LYS A 253 22.88 -0.72 4.96
N TYR A 254 23.22 -1.22 3.78
CA TYR A 254 24.29 -0.67 2.94
C TYR A 254 23.81 0.15 1.73
N GLY A 255 22.52 0.09 1.40
CA GLY A 255 21.87 0.81 0.30
C GLY A 255 20.70 1.70 0.72
N GLY A 256 20.32 1.69 2.01
CA GLY A 256 19.18 2.45 2.52
C GLY A 256 17.81 1.80 2.22
N HIS A 257 16.72 2.44 2.66
CA HIS A 257 15.37 1.84 2.66
C HIS A 257 14.82 1.41 1.30
N ILE A 258 15.31 1.99 0.20
CA ILE A 258 14.87 1.71 -1.18
C ILE A 258 16.02 1.31 -2.12
N GLY A 259 17.26 1.26 -1.60
CA GLY A 259 18.44 1.00 -2.40
C GLY A 259 18.99 -0.40 -2.20
N PHE A 260 20.04 -0.70 -2.96
CA PHE A 260 20.75 -1.97 -2.93
C PHE A 260 22.18 -1.76 -2.46
N ALA A 261 22.71 -2.74 -1.73
CA ALA A 261 24.12 -2.75 -1.40
C ALA A 261 24.95 -2.87 -2.69
N SER A 262 26.03 -2.10 -2.78
CA SER A 262 26.96 -2.16 -3.92
C SER A 262 27.58 -3.56 -4.09
N GLN A 263 28.03 -3.88 -5.31
CA GLN A 263 28.65 -5.16 -5.58
C GLN A 263 29.93 -5.41 -4.77
N ALA A 264 30.61 -4.33 -4.36
CA ALA A 264 31.76 -4.41 -3.46
C ALA A 264 31.39 -4.98 -2.09
N HIS A 265 30.28 -4.53 -1.48
CA HIS A 265 29.81 -5.06 -0.20
C HIS A 265 29.42 -6.55 -0.30
N TRP A 266 28.85 -6.98 -1.43
CA TRP A 266 28.47 -8.38 -1.63
C TRP A 266 29.66 -9.32 -1.82
N LYS A 267 30.71 -8.85 -2.50
CA LYS A 267 31.94 -9.63 -2.74
C LYS A 267 32.94 -9.52 -1.59
N GLY A 268 32.77 -8.52 -0.72
CA GLY A 268 33.61 -8.28 0.44
C GLY A 268 33.31 -9.20 1.62
N LYS A 269 33.95 -8.91 2.75
CA LYS A 269 33.80 -9.69 3.99
C LYS A 269 32.50 -9.37 4.72
N GLU A 270 31.85 -8.27 4.35
CA GLU A 270 30.65 -7.72 4.97
C GLU A 270 29.47 -8.69 4.86
N TRP A 271 29.26 -9.33 3.69
CA TRP A 271 28.15 -10.27 3.53
C TRP A 271 28.32 -11.54 4.38
N PRO A 272 29.45 -12.27 4.33
CA PRO A 272 29.67 -13.42 5.20
C PRO A 272 29.56 -13.09 6.69
N GLU A 273 30.13 -11.96 7.12
CA GLU A 273 30.06 -11.51 8.52
C GLU A 273 28.64 -11.13 8.93
N PHE A 274 27.91 -10.45 8.06
CA PHE A 274 26.50 -10.14 8.27
C PHE A 274 25.67 -11.41 8.45
N VAL A 275 25.81 -12.40 7.56
CA VAL A 275 25.10 -13.68 7.66
C VAL A 275 25.43 -14.40 8.97
N LYS A 276 26.72 -14.44 9.36
CA LYS A 276 27.17 -15.09 10.61
C LYS A 276 26.47 -14.50 11.84
N ASN A 277 26.22 -13.19 11.85
CA ASN A 277 25.60 -12.50 12.98
C ASN A 277 24.06 -12.50 12.92
N TYR A 278 23.47 -12.31 11.74
CA TYR A 278 22.04 -12.10 11.59
C TYR A 278 21.25 -13.38 11.35
N ALA A 279 21.85 -14.45 10.82
CA ALA A 279 21.14 -15.72 10.63
C ALA A 279 20.72 -16.37 11.97
N PRO A 280 21.58 -16.39 13.02
CA PRO A 280 21.15 -16.84 14.35
C PRO A 280 20.04 -15.96 14.93
N TRP A 281 20.12 -14.64 14.74
CA TRP A 281 19.08 -13.72 15.22
C TRP A 281 17.73 -13.94 14.52
N TRP A 282 17.72 -14.19 13.21
CA TRP A 282 16.50 -14.55 12.48
C TRP A 282 15.83 -15.78 13.10
N ALA A 283 16.63 -16.80 13.42
CA ALA A 283 16.15 -18.05 14.00
C ALA A 283 15.64 -17.83 15.43
N SER A 284 16.42 -17.17 16.29
CA SER A 284 16.03 -16.90 17.68
C SER A 284 14.77 -16.05 17.75
N HIS A 285 14.69 -14.95 16.99
CA HIS A 285 13.51 -14.10 16.93
C HIS A 285 12.25 -14.91 16.60
N THR A 286 12.32 -15.71 15.53
CA THR A 286 11.16 -16.50 15.07
C THR A 286 10.76 -17.56 16.10
N LEU A 287 11.74 -18.25 16.68
CA LEU A 287 11.49 -19.27 17.69
C LEU A 287 10.93 -18.68 19.00
N ASP A 288 11.40 -17.51 19.42
CA ASP A 288 10.93 -16.85 20.64
C ASP A 288 9.44 -16.49 20.54
N TRP A 289 9.03 -15.87 19.42
CA TRP A 289 7.63 -15.56 19.17
C TRP A 289 6.75 -16.82 19.07
N LEU A 290 7.22 -17.89 18.42
CA LEU A 290 6.49 -19.16 18.34
C LEU A 290 6.37 -19.86 19.70
N ARG A 291 7.43 -19.86 20.51
CA ARG A 291 7.44 -20.48 21.84
C ARG A 291 6.56 -19.73 22.82
N CYS A 292 6.62 -18.39 22.82
CA CYS A 292 5.72 -17.57 23.63
C CYS A 292 4.25 -17.80 23.26
N ALA A 293 3.91 -17.98 21.98
CA ALA A 293 2.55 -18.35 21.59
C ALA A 293 2.07 -19.69 22.19
N SER A 294 3.00 -20.63 22.46
CA SER A 294 2.69 -21.93 23.06
C SER A 294 2.79 -22.00 24.59
N GLY A 295 3.38 -21.01 25.26
CA GLY A 295 3.74 -21.13 26.69
C GLY A 295 3.72 -19.86 27.55
N CYS A 296 3.48 -18.69 26.97
CA CYS A 296 3.16 -17.50 27.77
C CYS A 296 1.66 -17.56 28.11
N THR A 297 1.34 -17.66 29.39
CA THR A 297 -0.01 -17.36 29.86
C THR A 297 -0.25 -15.88 29.57
N TRP A 298 -0.95 -15.56 28.47
CA TRP A 298 -1.50 -14.22 28.24
C TRP A 298 -2.48 -13.98 29.39
N SER A 299 -2.01 -13.32 30.45
CA SER A 299 -2.79 -13.07 31.64
C SER A 299 -4.01 -12.25 31.24
N THR A 300 -5.19 -12.85 31.25
CA THR A 300 -6.49 -12.24 30.96
C THR A 300 -6.95 -11.29 32.08
N SER A 301 -6.04 -10.67 32.82
CA SER A 301 -6.34 -9.80 33.95
C SER A 301 -5.66 -8.44 33.83
N ARG A 302 -6.26 -7.56 33.03
CA ARG A 302 -6.24 -6.12 33.33
C ARG A 302 -7.68 -5.60 33.30
N SER A 303 -8.28 -5.58 34.49
CA SER A 303 -9.50 -4.86 34.83
C SER A 303 -9.39 -3.37 34.46
#